data_AF-A0A7L0A219-F1
#
_entry.id   AF-A0A7L0A219-F1
#
_cell.length_a   1.000
_cell.length_b   1.000
_cell.length_c   1.000
_cell.angle_alpha   90.00
_cell.angle_beta   90.00
_cell.angle_gamma   90.00
#
_symmetry.space_group_name_H-M   'P 1'
#
loop_
_entity.id
_entity.type
_entity.pdbx_description
1 polymer ?
#
loop_
_entity_poly.entity_id
_entity_poly.type
_entity_poly.pdbx_seq_one_letter_code
_entity_poly.pdbx_strand_id
1 'polypeptide(L)'
;NSFVTRTNTCGELRSAHVGQRVTLYGWVQYQRQGLFLVLRDFQGLTQIIIPQDEAHSHVKELLSNAPVESVVRVTGIVSPRPLGQENPKMPTGDIEVKAETAEILNSSKKLPFEIKDFIKKSEALRMQYRYLDLRSSRLQSNLRLRSRMVMRMREYLCNLHGFVDVETPTLFKRTPGGAKEFLVPSREAGKFYSLPQSPQQFKQLLMVGGLDRYFQVARCYRDEGSRPDRQPEFTQIDIEMSFVDQPGIQRLVEGLLQHSWPEERALIMTPFPSMTYEEALAEYGTDKPDTRFGMKIMDISDVLRGSDIHFVQNALSYPHGSIKAICVPQGVRYLTNKDLESLKESAKSQFNQEIMEIIRRPDGSLKSLLTKFLGEKEQSELIQALNMQEDDVVLLAAGEHKQVCSALGTLRLFSANLLEAAGLALRDPTAFHFLWVVDFPLFLPKAENPTELESAHHPFTAPHPSDASLLYSDPTKVRSQHYDLVLNGNEVGGGSIRIHNAEQQRFVLEKVLKEDSEVLSHLIEALEFGAPPHGGIALGLDRLISLIVNAPSIRDVIAFPKSFRGRDLMGNAPDYVTPEELEPYHIQVSWPLEEKEAKKN
;
A
#
# COMPACT_ATOMS: atom_id res chain seq x y z
N ASN A 1 -21.74 25.33 -8.12
CA ASN A 1 -22.73 24.37 -8.67
C ASN A 1 -22.98 24.74 -10.12
N SER A 2 -22.53 23.91 -11.06
CA SER A 2 -22.66 24.15 -12.50
C SER A 2 -23.25 22.90 -13.16
N PHE A 3 -24.01 23.07 -14.24
CA PHE A 3 -24.65 21.97 -15.01
C PHE A 3 -25.70 21.14 -14.23
N VAL A 4 -26.24 21.67 -13.13
CA VAL A 4 -27.20 20.98 -12.26
C VAL A 4 -28.32 21.92 -11.81
N THR A 5 -29.46 21.38 -11.37
CA THR A 5 -30.62 22.16 -10.90
C THR A 5 -30.52 22.60 -9.43
N ARG A 6 -29.53 22.12 -8.66
CA ARG A 6 -29.25 22.65 -7.32
C ARG A 6 -28.57 24.00 -7.42
N THR A 7 -28.92 24.93 -6.55
CA THR A 7 -28.22 26.21 -6.44
C THR A 7 -26.93 26.05 -5.64
N ASN A 8 -27.01 25.25 -4.57
CA ASN A 8 -25.95 25.06 -3.60
C ASN A 8 -25.74 23.58 -3.26
N THR A 9 -24.55 23.22 -2.82
CA THR A 9 -24.34 21.96 -2.11
C THR A 9 -24.83 22.08 -0.67
N CYS A 10 -25.11 20.95 -0.03
CA CYS A 10 -25.51 20.94 1.37
C CYS A 10 -24.36 21.39 2.29
N GLY A 11 -23.09 21.18 1.91
CA GLY A 11 -21.95 21.48 2.79
C GLY A 11 -21.37 22.91 2.68
N GLU A 12 -21.71 23.67 1.65
CA GLU A 12 -21.06 24.97 1.37
C GLU A 12 -21.71 26.19 2.02
N LEU A 13 -22.96 26.05 2.53
CA LEU A 13 -23.68 27.18 3.13
C LEU A 13 -22.98 27.74 4.37
N ARG A 14 -23.02 29.05 4.54
CA ARG A 14 -22.34 29.84 5.60
C ARG A 14 -23.17 31.06 5.93
N SER A 15 -22.82 31.80 7.00
CA SER A 15 -23.52 33.03 7.40
C SER A 15 -23.62 34.08 6.29
N ALA A 16 -22.69 34.11 5.34
CA ALA A 16 -22.74 34.97 4.16
C ALA A 16 -23.94 34.67 3.21
N HIS A 17 -24.57 33.51 3.37
CA HIS A 17 -25.72 33.09 2.55
C HIS A 17 -27.07 33.40 3.22
N VAL A 18 -27.09 33.96 4.44
CA VAL A 18 -28.33 34.30 5.15
C VAL A 18 -29.21 35.20 4.29
N GLY A 19 -30.51 34.88 4.23
CA GLY A 19 -31.52 35.57 3.43
C GLY A 19 -31.62 35.09 1.97
N GLN A 20 -30.67 34.28 1.49
CA GLN A 20 -30.72 33.74 0.13
C GLN A 20 -31.71 32.59 0.02
N ARG A 21 -32.42 32.52 -1.12
CA ARG A 21 -33.24 31.37 -1.50
C ARG A 21 -32.37 30.33 -2.18
N VAL A 22 -32.35 29.12 -1.63
CA VAL A 22 -31.49 28.02 -2.09
C VAL A 22 -32.33 26.77 -2.37
N THR A 23 -31.90 25.99 -3.36
CA THR A 23 -32.43 24.65 -3.64
C THR A 23 -31.33 23.61 -3.44
N LEU A 24 -31.54 22.74 -2.47
CA LEU A 24 -30.63 21.68 -2.05
C LEU A 24 -31.19 20.31 -2.43
N TYR A 25 -30.28 19.40 -2.78
CA TYR A 25 -30.57 18.01 -3.10
C TYR A 25 -29.65 17.12 -2.28
N GLY A 26 -30.20 16.12 -1.61
CA GLY A 26 -29.39 15.24 -0.78
C GLY A 26 -30.15 14.08 -0.15
N TRP A 27 -29.48 13.39 0.76
CA TRP A 27 -30.00 12.28 1.53
C TRP A 27 -30.41 12.76 2.93
N VAL A 28 -31.58 12.33 3.41
CA VAL A 28 -31.99 12.56 4.79
C VAL A 28 -31.08 11.78 5.73
N GLN A 29 -30.13 12.43 6.38
CA GLN A 29 -29.17 11.79 7.29
C GLN A 29 -29.81 11.48 8.66
N TYR A 30 -30.63 12.40 9.13
CA TYR A 30 -31.23 12.38 10.45
C TYR A 30 -32.49 13.23 10.45
N GLN A 31 -33.44 12.86 11.31
CA GLN A 31 -34.68 13.58 11.49
C GLN A 31 -35.06 13.58 12.97
N ARG A 32 -35.58 14.71 13.47
CA ARG A 32 -36.05 14.86 14.84
C ARG A 32 -37.53 15.20 14.89
N GLN A 33 -38.37 14.17 15.09
CA GLN A 33 -39.80 14.28 15.44
C GLN A 33 -40.59 15.40 14.72
N GLY A 34 -40.35 15.61 13.43
CA GLY A 34 -41.09 16.60 12.62
C GLY A 34 -40.70 18.07 12.83
N LEU A 35 -39.61 18.34 13.58
CA LEU A 35 -39.09 19.70 13.81
C LEU A 35 -38.06 20.11 12.75
N PHE A 36 -37.08 19.23 12.51
CA PHE A 36 -36.06 19.45 11.50
C PHE A 36 -35.52 18.10 10.99
N LEU A 37 -34.85 18.17 9.86
CA LEU A 37 -33.99 17.11 9.34
C LEU A 37 -32.61 17.65 9.02
N VAL A 38 -31.64 16.74 8.89
CA VAL A 38 -30.31 17.06 8.40
C VAL A 38 -30.18 16.46 7.01
N LEU A 39 -29.94 17.31 6.02
CA LEU A 39 -29.73 16.92 4.64
C LEU A 39 -28.23 16.79 4.37
N ARG A 40 -27.82 15.63 3.85
CA ARG A 40 -26.44 15.32 3.48
C ARG A 40 -26.27 15.31 1.98
N ASP A 41 -25.18 15.88 1.49
CA ASP A 41 -24.63 15.54 0.19
C ASP A 41 -23.13 15.19 0.32
N PHE A 42 -22.42 15.12 -0.81
CA PHE A 42 -21.01 14.74 -0.79
C PHE A 42 -20.08 15.78 -0.13
N GLN A 43 -20.51 17.05 -0.03
CA GLN A 43 -19.69 18.12 0.53
C GLN A 43 -19.95 18.30 2.03
N GLY A 44 -21.16 17.98 2.50
CA GLY A 44 -21.44 18.04 3.92
C GLY A 44 -22.92 17.95 4.26
N LEU A 45 -23.24 18.53 5.42
CA LEU A 45 -24.55 18.46 6.07
C LEU A 45 -25.12 19.88 6.17
N THR A 46 -26.43 20.04 6.01
CA THR A 46 -27.16 21.27 6.38
C THR A 46 -28.45 20.91 7.10
N GLN A 47 -28.78 21.68 8.13
CA GLN A 47 -30.05 21.55 8.84
C GLN A 47 -31.18 22.21 8.04
N ILE A 48 -32.26 21.46 7.85
CA ILE A 48 -33.49 21.91 7.21
C ILE A 48 -34.58 21.97 8.28
N ILE A 49 -35.10 23.16 8.53
CA ILE A 49 -36.25 23.36 9.42
C ILE A 49 -37.52 22.98 8.69
N ILE A 50 -38.31 22.11 9.32
CA ILE A 50 -39.62 21.70 8.82
C ILE A 50 -40.64 22.78 9.22
N PRO A 51 -41.35 23.39 8.27
CA PRO A 51 -42.31 24.44 8.56
C PRO A 51 -43.43 23.93 9.47
N GLN A 52 -43.93 24.80 10.36
CA GLN A 52 -44.98 24.46 11.32
C GLN A 52 -46.31 25.17 11.05
N ASP A 53 -46.32 26.09 10.07
CA ASP A 53 -47.49 26.84 9.64
C ASP A 53 -48.39 26.02 8.70
N GLU A 54 -49.68 26.35 8.67
CA GLU A 54 -50.67 25.61 7.87
C GLU A 54 -50.42 25.74 6.36
N ALA A 55 -49.88 26.87 5.90
CA ALA A 55 -49.62 27.13 4.48
C ALA A 55 -48.61 26.13 3.87
N HIS A 56 -47.74 25.54 4.69
CA HIS A 56 -46.76 24.54 4.27
C HIS A 56 -46.99 23.15 4.90
N SER A 57 -48.23 22.86 5.31
CA SER A 57 -48.63 21.56 5.89
C SER A 57 -48.23 20.36 5.02
N HIS A 58 -48.34 20.46 3.69
CA HIS A 58 -47.89 19.41 2.76
C HIS A 58 -46.37 19.14 2.84
N VAL A 59 -45.56 20.20 2.96
CA VAL A 59 -44.09 20.08 3.13
C VAL A 59 -43.77 19.43 4.46
N LYS A 60 -44.48 19.80 5.52
CA LYS A 60 -44.35 19.20 6.86
C LYS A 60 -44.64 17.71 6.82
N GLU A 61 -45.76 17.30 6.23
CA GLU A 61 -46.13 15.88 6.11
C GLU A 61 -45.08 15.10 5.33
N LEU A 62 -44.66 15.61 4.17
CA LEU A 62 -43.68 14.95 3.29
C LEU A 62 -42.32 14.78 3.99
N LEU A 63 -41.77 15.85 4.58
CA LEU A 63 -40.47 15.80 5.24
C LEU A 63 -40.50 15.04 6.58
N SER A 64 -41.63 15.06 7.30
CA SER A 64 -41.76 14.32 8.56
C SER A 64 -41.91 12.81 8.36
N ASN A 65 -42.35 12.38 7.18
CA ASN A 65 -42.55 10.97 6.86
C ASN A 65 -41.43 10.39 5.99
N ALA A 66 -40.46 11.21 5.55
CA ALA A 66 -39.36 10.76 4.71
C ALA A 66 -38.44 9.78 5.47
N PRO A 67 -38.30 8.51 5.02
CA PRO A 67 -37.37 7.59 5.66
C PRO A 67 -35.93 8.10 5.59
N VAL A 68 -35.12 7.77 6.61
CA VAL A 68 -33.68 8.05 6.60
C VAL A 68 -33.04 7.43 5.36
N GLU A 69 -32.09 8.17 4.76
CA GLU A 69 -31.45 7.91 3.47
C GLU A 69 -32.34 8.01 2.23
N SER A 70 -33.56 8.54 2.35
CA SER A 70 -34.33 8.97 1.18
C SER A 70 -33.69 10.18 0.52
N VAL A 71 -33.77 10.24 -0.81
CA VAL A 71 -33.28 11.35 -1.62
C VAL A 71 -34.39 12.40 -1.70
N VAL A 72 -34.09 13.62 -1.28
CA VAL A 72 -35.06 14.72 -1.26
C VAL A 72 -34.49 15.97 -1.93
N ARG A 73 -35.38 16.73 -2.56
CA ARG A 73 -35.16 18.11 -2.98
C ARG A 73 -35.83 19.03 -1.98
N VAL A 74 -35.14 20.07 -1.52
CA VAL A 74 -35.69 21.11 -0.66
C VAL A 74 -35.34 22.48 -1.23
N THR A 75 -36.33 23.35 -1.42
CA THR A 75 -36.10 24.78 -1.67
C THR A 75 -36.55 25.57 -0.45
N GLY A 76 -35.73 26.53 -0.03
CA GLY A 76 -36.03 27.34 1.14
C GLY A 76 -35.10 28.54 1.30
N ILE A 77 -35.29 29.28 2.40
CA ILE A 77 -34.51 30.46 2.73
C ILE A 77 -33.47 30.13 3.80
N VAL A 78 -32.23 30.53 3.60
CA VAL A 78 -31.17 30.40 4.60
C VAL A 78 -31.42 31.40 5.74
N SER A 79 -31.41 30.93 6.99
CA SER A 79 -31.53 31.76 8.19
C SER A 79 -30.41 31.46 9.18
N PRO A 80 -30.03 32.43 10.03
CA PRO A 80 -29.16 32.13 11.16
C PRO A 80 -29.89 31.19 12.11
N ARG A 81 -29.14 30.34 12.80
CA ARG A 81 -29.72 29.59 13.92
C ARG A 81 -30.06 30.55 15.07
N PRO A 82 -31.05 30.19 15.91
CA PRO A 82 -31.30 30.93 17.15
C PRO A 82 -30.04 30.97 18.02
N LEU A 83 -29.85 32.09 18.73
CA LEU A 83 -28.72 32.27 19.66
C LEU A 83 -28.63 31.10 20.64
N GLY A 84 -27.44 30.50 20.75
CA GLY A 84 -27.16 29.34 21.60
C GLY A 84 -27.48 27.98 20.96
N GLN A 85 -27.98 27.93 19.72
CA GLN A 85 -28.21 26.70 18.95
C GLN A 85 -27.20 26.48 17.81
N GLU A 86 -26.17 27.32 17.73
CA GLU A 86 -25.06 27.17 16.81
C GLU A 86 -24.33 25.85 17.08
N ASN A 87 -23.93 25.15 16.02
CA ASN A 87 -23.18 23.91 16.12
C ASN A 87 -21.73 24.11 15.65
N PRO A 88 -20.78 24.41 16.55
CA PRO A 88 -19.39 24.67 16.15
C PRO A 88 -18.69 23.45 15.54
N LYS A 89 -19.26 22.24 15.66
CA LYS A 89 -18.73 21.02 15.06
C LYS A 89 -19.13 20.83 13.59
N MET A 90 -20.03 21.67 13.07
CA MET A 90 -20.52 21.58 11.69
C MET A 90 -20.20 22.89 10.95
N PRO A 91 -19.61 22.85 9.73
CA PRO A 91 -19.28 24.07 9.00
C PRO A 91 -20.48 24.96 8.64
N THR A 92 -21.67 24.36 8.55
CA THR A 92 -22.98 25.00 8.33
C THR A 92 -23.72 25.22 9.65
N GLY A 93 -23.02 25.13 10.78
CA GLY A 93 -23.58 25.10 12.12
C GLY A 93 -24.13 26.42 12.62
N ASP A 94 -23.79 27.54 11.98
CA ASP A 94 -24.32 28.87 12.31
C ASP A 94 -25.63 29.17 11.58
N ILE A 95 -26.00 28.33 10.60
CA ILE A 95 -27.17 28.53 9.73
C ILE A 95 -28.09 27.31 9.72
N GLU A 96 -29.28 27.52 9.18
CA GLU A 96 -30.27 26.51 8.84
C GLU A 96 -31.08 26.99 7.62
N VAL A 97 -31.79 26.08 6.95
CA VAL A 97 -32.66 26.43 5.81
C VAL A 97 -34.11 26.18 6.20
N LYS A 98 -34.94 27.22 6.13
CA LYS A 98 -36.39 27.12 6.32
C LYS A 98 -37.03 26.62 5.04
N ALA A 99 -37.54 25.39 5.05
CA ALA A 99 -38.10 24.77 3.86
C ALA A 99 -39.41 25.45 3.44
N GLU A 100 -39.50 25.85 2.17
CA GLU A 100 -40.72 26.39 1.54
C GLU A 100 -41.37 25.35 0.64
N THR A 101 -40.58 24.54 -0.07
CA THR A 101 -41.06 23.42 -0.89
C THR A 101 -40.15 22.22 -0.74
N ALA A 102 -40.70 21.02 -0.84
CA ALA A 102 -39.93 19.80 -0.81
C ALA A 102 -40.53 18.74 -1.75
N GLU A 103 -39.68 17.81 -2.20
CA GLU A 103 -40.07 16.65 -3.00
C GLU A 103 -39.21 15.45 -2.58
N ILE A 104 -39.84 14.29 -2.35
CA ILE A 104 -39.11 13.02 -2.22
C ILE A 104 -38.84 12.50 -3.62
N LEU A 105 -37.58 12.57 -4.05
CA LEU A 105 -37.16 12.08 -5.36
C LEU A 105 -37.05 10.57 -5.39
N ASN A 106 -36.61 9.97 -4.28
CA ASN A 106 -36.57 8.51 -4.13
C ASN A 106 -36.61 8.12 -2.65
N SER A 107 -37.53 7.24 -2.28
CA SER A 107 -37.71 6.77 -0.91
C SER A 107 -36.78 5.60 -0.59
N SER A 108 -36.16 5.61 0.60
CA SER A 108 -35.26 4.53 1.03
C SER A 108 -36.00 3.48 1.86
N LYS A 109 -35.70 2.20 1.59
CA LYS A 109 -36.02 1.10 2.51
C LYS A 109 -35.14 1.14 3.75
N LYS A 110 -35.48 0.32 4.75
CA LYS A 110 -34.61 0.10 5.92
C LYS A 110 -33.23 -0.39 5.46
N LEU A 111 -32.19 0.30 5.92
CA LEU A 111 -30.82 0.01 5.53
C LEU A 111 -30.29 -1.24 6.25
N PRO A 112 -29.35 -1.96 5.61
CA PRO A 112 -28.63 -3.06 6.26
C PRO A 112 -27.69 -2.58 7.36
N PHE A 113 -27.26 -1.32 7.31
CA PHE A 113 -26.48 -0.66 8.36
C PHE A 113 -26.67 0.86 8.31
N GLU A 114 -26.37 1.53 9.41
CA GLU A 114 -26.41 2.99 9.50
C GLU A 114 -25.19 3.64 8.83
N ILE A 115 -25.40 4.77 8.16
CA ILE A 115 -24.34 5.57 7.52
C ILE A 115 -23.84 6.60 8.54
N LYS A 116 -23.06 6.13 9.51
CA LYS A 116 -22.33 6.92 10.50
C LYS A 116 -20.92 6.36 10.68
N ASP A 117 -19.97 7.23 10.99
CA ASP A 117 -18.54 6.89 11.00
C ASP A 117 -18.14 6.00 12.20
N PHE A 118 -18.84 6.09 13.34
CA PHE A 118 -18.49 5.38 14.58
C PHE A 118 -19.12 3.98 14.73
N ILE A 119 -19.91 3.53 13.76
CA ILE A 119 -20.57 2.23 13.84
C ILE A 119 -19.65 1.16 13.28
N LYS A 120 -19.24 0.21 14.12
CA LYS A 120 -18.45 -0.95 13.70
C LYS A 120 -19.30 -1.85 12.81
N LYS A 121 -18.89 -1.97 11.55
CA LYS A 121 -19.51 -2.82 10.53
C LYS A 121 -18.51 -3.90 10.14
N SER A 122 -18.97 -5.11 9.87
CA SER A 122 -18.09 -6.12 9.29
C SER A 122 -17.65 -5.68 7.90
N GLU A 123 -16.41 -5.97 7.53
CA GLU A 123 -15.86 -5.67 6.20
C GLU A 123 -16.72 -6.31 5.10
N ALA A 124 -17.14 -7.56 5.30
CA ALA A 124 -18.00 -8.28 4.36
C ALA A 124 -19.33 -7.54 4.08
N LEU A 125 -20.02 -7.03 5.12
CA LEU A 125 -21.28 -6.31 4.95
C LEU A 125 -21.06 -4.96 4.24
N ARG A 126 -19.97 -4.26 4.57
CA ARG A 126 -19.59 -3.02 3.89
C ARG A 126 -19.34 -3.24 2.40
N MET A 127 -18.68 -4.34 2.04
CA MET A 127 -18.40 -4.69 0.64
C MET A 127 -19.65 -5.15 -0.11
N GLN A 128 -20.51 -5.94 0.52
CA GLN A 128 -21.79 -6.38 -0.07
C GLN A 128 -22.69 -5.19 -0.45
N TYR A 129 -22.73 -4.17 0.41
CA TYR A 129 -23.50 -2.94 0.18
C TYR A 129 -22.57 -1.74 -0.06
N ARG A 130 -21.52 -1.94 -0.88
CA ARG A 130 -20.48 -0.92 -1.10
C ARG A 130 -21.02 0.42 -1.56
N TYR A 131 -22.07 0.43 -2.39
CA TYR A 131 -22.75 1.64 -2.83
C TYR A 131 -23.39 2.46 -1.69
N LEU A 132 -23.75 1.84 -0.56
CA LEU A 132 -24.15 2.55 0.66
C LEU A 132 -22.94 2.98 1.48
N ASP A 133 -21.92 2.12 1.61
CA ASP A 133 -20.69 2.45 2.35
C ASP A 133 -19.95 3.65 1.72
N LEU A 134 -19.98 3.78 0.40
CA LEU A 134 -19.45 4.91 -0.38
C LEU A 134 -20.08 6.26 0.00
N ARG A 135 -21.23 6.29 0.68
CA ARG A 135 -21.82 7.53 1.21
C ARG A 135 -21.14 8.02 2.48
N SER A 136 -20.31 7.20 3.14
CA SER A 136 -19.55 7.61 4.32
C SER A 136 -18.57 8.74 4.01
N SER A 137 -18.36 9.63 4.98
CA SER A 137 -17.44 10.76 4.86
C SER A 137 -16.01 10.29 4.52
N ARG A 138 -15.58 9.20 5.17
CA ARG A 138 -14.27 8.57 4.97
C ARG A 138 -14.05 8.15 3.52
N LEU A 139 -14.94 7.34 2.94
CA LEU A 139 -14.75 6.87 1.56
C LEU A 139 -14.91 7.99 0.54
N GLN A 140 -15.82 8.95 0.77
CA GLN A 140 -15.91 10.15 -0.06
C GLN A 140 -14.60 10.94 -0.06
N SER A 141 -14.01 11.16 1.12
CA SER A 141 -12.74 11.87 1.25
C SER A 141 -11.61 11.13 0.54
N ASN A 142 -11.47 9.82 0.80
CA ASN A 142 -10.42 8.98 0.21
C ASN A 142 -10.45 8.97 -1.32
N LEU A 143 -11.62 8.73 -1.92
CA LEU A 143 -11.74 8.67 -3.38
C LEU A 143 -11.55 10.04 -4.05
N ARG A 144 -11.98 11.13 -3.39
CA ARG A 144 -11.74 12.48 -3.88
C ARG A 144 -10.28 12.89 -3.77
N LEU A 145 -9.61 12.54 -2.66
CA LEU A 145 -8.17 12.75 -2.51
C LEU A 145 -7.40 11.99 -3.57
N ARG A 146 -7.72 10.70 -3.79
CA ARG A 146 -7.16 9.89 -4.89
C ARG A 146 -7.30 10.61 -6.23
N SER A 147 -8.51 11.05 -6.57
CA SER A 147 -8.79 11.72 -7.85
C SER A 147 -7.98 13.02 -8.01
N ARG A 148 -7.93 13.87 -6.97
CA ARG A 148 -7.14 15.11 -7.00
C ARG A 148 -5.65 14.82 -7.17
N MET A 149 -5.11 13.90 -6.38
CA MET A 149 -3.69 13.57 -6.41
C MET A 149 -3.27 13.00 -7.77
N VAL A 150 -4.04 12.08 -8.35
CA VAL A 150 -3.78 11.56 -9.70
C VAL A 150 -3.82 12.68 -10.75
N MET A 151 -4.75 13.62 -10.66
CA MET A 151 -4.79 14.76 -11.58
C MET A 151 -3.54 15.64 -11.44
N ARG A 152 -3.11 15.96 -10.21
CA ARG A 152 -1.85 16.69 -9.97
C ARG A 152 -0.63 15.96 -10.50
N MET A 153 -0.59 14.63 -10.37
CA MET A 153 0.49 13.82 -10.97
C MET A 153 0.50 13.94 -12.50
N ARG A 154 -0.67 13.89 -13.14
CA ARG A 154 -0.80 14.11 -14.59
C ARG A 154 -0.36 15.53 -14.99
N GLU A 155 -0.77 16.54 -14.24
CA GLU A 155 -0.34 17.94 -14.48
C GLU A 155 1.18 18.07 -14.42
N TYR A 156 1.82 17.49 -13.40
CA TYR A 156 3.27 17.49 -13.28
C TYR A 156 3.95 16.78 -14.45
N LEU A 157 3.56 15.54 -14.75
CA LEU A 157 4.21 14.73 -15.78
C LEU A 157 3.97 15.33 -17.17
N CYS A 158 2.70 15.55 -17.56
CA CYS A 158 2.37 16.03 -18.90
C CYS A 158 2.76 17.50 -19.10
N ASN A 159 2.25 18.39 -18.24
CA ASN A 159 2.27 19.82 -18.51
C ASN A 159 3.61 20.46 -18.14
N LEU A 160 4.30 19.95 -17.12
CA LEU A 160 5.57 20.52 -16.67
C LEU A 160 6.78 19.76 -17.21
N HIS A 161 6.69 18.45 -17.38
CA HIS A 161 7.83 17.61 -17.76
C HIS A 161 7.71 16.93 -19.12
N GLY A 162 6.65 17.21 -19.90
CA GLY A 162 6.53 16.77 -21.28
C GLY A 162 6.36 15.26 -21.46
N PHE A 163 5.84 14.57 -20.45
CA PHE A 163 5.46 13.15 -20.58
C PHE A 163 4.20 13.00 -21.43
N VAL A 164 4.10 11.86 -22.11
CA VAL A 164 2.90 11.48 -22.87
C VAL A 164 2.16 10.36 -22.14
N ASP A 165 0.87 10.56 -21.90
CA ASP A 165 -0.03 9.52 -21.37
C ASP A 165 -0.37 8.55 -22.50
N VAL A 166 0.18 7.34 -22.47
CA VAL A 166 -0.04 6.35 -23.52
C VAL A 166 -0.68 5.11 -22.93
N GLU A 167 -1.86 4.76 -23.42
CA GLU A 167 -2.53 3.51 -23.05
C GLU A 167 -1.83 2.31 -23.70
N THR A 168 -1.59 1.26 -22.91
CA THR A 168 -0.99 0.02 -23.39
C THR A 168 -2.01 -1.13 -23.36
N PRO A 169 -1.95 -2.09 -24.30
CA PRO A 169 -2.89 -3.22 -24.33
C PRO A 169 -2.94 -4.04 -23.03
N THR A 170 -4.13 -4.49 -22.67
CA THR A 170 -4.37 -5.40 -21.53
C THR A 170 -4.55 -6.86 -21.94
N LEU A 171 -4.87 -7.14 -23.20
CA LEU A 171 -4.91 -8.50 -23.73
C LEU A 171 -3.58 -8.75 -24.45
N PHE A 172 -2.66 -9.45 -23.79
CA PHE A 172 -1.32 -9.66 -24.33
C PHE A 172 -0.83 -11.10 -24.17
N LYS A 173 0.41 -11.39 -24.57
CA LYS A 173 1.05 -12.69 -24.33
C LYS A 173 1.58 -12.77 -22.90
N ARG A 174 1.72 -13.99 -22.41
CA ARG A 174 2.31 -14.27 -21.10
C ARG A 174 3.75 -13.78 -21.02
N THR A 175 4.13 -13.18 -19.90
CA THR A 175 5.54 -12.84 -19.60
C THR A 175 6.18 -13.98 -18.80
N PRO A 176 7.39 -14.45 -19.14
CA PRO A 176 8.17 -15.33 -18.27
C PRO A 176 8.52 -14.64 -16.94
N GLY A 177 8.51 -15.39 -15.85
CA GLY A 177 8.82 -14.88 -14.51
C GLY A 177 7.69 -14.10 -13.83
N GLY A 178 7.94 -13.66 -12.60
CA GLY A 178 6.98 -12.88 -11.80
C GLY A 178 5.83 -13.69 -11.20
N ALA A 179 4.70 -13.02 -10.99
CA ALA A 179 3.48 -13.59 -10.41
C ALA A 179 2.71 -14.44 -11.43
N LYS A 180 1.75 -15.24 -10.95
CA LYS A 180 0.78 -15.89 -11.85
C LYS A 180 -0.11 -14.84 -12.52
N GLU A 181 -0.42 -15.06 -13.80
CA GLU A 181 -1.24 -14.16 -14.62
C GLU A 181 -2.64 -14.71 -14.82
N PHE A 182 -3.64 -13.81 -14.93
CA PHE A 182 -4.99 -14.18 -15.34
C PHE A 182 -5.01 -14.45 -16.85
N LEU A 183 -5.66 -15.56 -17.24
CA LEU A 183 -5.85 -15.93 -18.63
C LEU A 183 -7.22 -15.47 -19.15
N VAL A 184 -7.26 -15.05 -20.41
CA VAL A 184 -8.49 -14.70 -21.14
C VAL A 184 -8.54 -15.55 -22.41
N PRO A 185 -9.54 -16.44 -22.56
CA PRO A 185 -9.62 -17.31 -23.72
C PRO A 185 -9.87 -16.53 -25.01
N SER A 186 -9.20 -16.93 -26.09
CA SER A 186 -9.49 -16.45 -27.45
C SER A 186 -10.51 -17.36 -28.12
N ARG A 187 -11.20 -16.85 -29.15
CA ARG A 187 -11.98 -17.68 -30.07
C ARG A 187 -11.11 -18.53 -30.99
N GLU A 188 -9.81 -18.21 -31.07
CA GLU A 188 -8.84 -19.10 -31.72
C GLU A 188 -8.55 -20.29 -30.81
N ALA A 189 -8.90 -21.49 -31.28
CA ALA A 189 -8.75 -22.72 -30.53
C ALA A 189 -7.32 -22.89 -29.96
N GLY A 190 -7.23 -23.16 -28.66
CA GLY A 190 -5.98 -23.42 -27.96
C GLY A 190 -5.12 -22.17 -27.65
N LYS A 191 -5.57 -20.97 -28.00
CA LYS A 191 -4.85 -19.72 -27.72
C LYS A 191 -5.55 -18.88 -26.65
N PHE A 192 -4.74 -18.24 -25.82
CA PHE A 192 -5.17 -17.42 -24.69
C PHE A 192 -4.37 -16.13 -24.67
N TYR A 193 -5.02 -15.06 -24.26
CA TYR A 193 -4.35 -13.87 -23.78
C TYR A 193 -4.04 -14.01 -22.29
N SER A 194 -3.08 -13.25 -21.82
CA SER A 194 -2.80 -12.98 -20.41
C SER A 194 -3.07 -11.52 -20.11
N LEU A 195 -3.63 -11.24 -18.93
CA LEU A 195 -3.70 -9.88 -18.39
C LEU A 195 -2.33 -9.48 -17.83
N PRO A 196 -1.81 -8.28 -18.13
CA PRO A 196 -0.45 -7.89 -17.79
C PRO A 196 -0.28 -7.62 -16.28
N GLN A 197 0.83 -8.10 -15.73
CA GLN A 197 1.25 -7.78 -14.36
C GLN A 197 1.69 -6.32 -14.23
N SER A 198 2.15 -5.72 -15.33
CA SER A 198 2.47 -4.31 -15.52
C SER A 198 2.70 -4.03 -17.02
N PRO A 199 2.71 -2.77 -17.47
CA PRO A 199 3.06 -2.40 -18.85
C PRO A 199 4.56 -2.56 -19.21
N GLN A 200 5.34 -3.33 -18.44
CA GLN A 200 6.82 -3.37 -18.49
C GLN A 200 7.40 -3.66 -19.87
N GLN A 201 6.78 -4.53 -20.67
CA GLN A 201 7.27 -4.80 -22.02
C GLN A 201 6.98 -3.63 -22.97
N PHE A 202 5.76 -3.09 -22.92
CA PHE A 202 5.34 -2.00 -23.80
C PHE A 202 6.10 -0.70 -23.54
N LYS A 203 6.33 -0.34 -22.28
CA LYS A 203 7.04 0.90 -21.98
C LYS A 203 8.47 0.92 -22.51
N GLN A 204 9.15 -0.23 -22.53
CA GLN A 204 10.46 -0.36 -23.18
C GLN A 204 10.34 -0.17 -24.71
N LEU A 205 9.36 -0.82 -25.35
CA LEU A 205 9.10 -0.65 -26.78
C LEU A 205 8.76 0.81 -27.14
N LEU A 206 8.07 1.54 -26.26
CA LEU A 206 7.80 2.97 -26.45
C LEU A 206 9.07 3.82 -26.39
N MET A 207 10.07 3.43 -25.60
CA MET A 207 11.39 4.09 -25.60
C MET A 207 12.13 3.81 -26.92
N VAL A 208 12.09 2.57 -27.42
CA VAL A 208 12.60 2.23 -28.76
C VAL A 208 11.89 3.02 -29.85
N GLY A 209 10.57 3.22 -29.71
CA GLY A 209 9.75 4.02 -30.62
C GLY A 209 10.01 5.53 -30.58
N GLY A 210 10.94 6.02 -29.75
CA GLY A 210 11.34 7.42 -29.70
C GLY A 210 10.39 8.34 -28.93
N LEU A 211 9.54 7.80 -28.05
CA LEU A 211 8.62 8.61 -27.25
C LEU A 211 9.32 9.50 -26.20
N ASP A 212 10.56 9.16 -25.83
CA ASP A 212 11.41 9.80 -24.80
C ASP A 212 10.86 9.74 -23.36
N ARG A 213 9.59 10.11 -23.13
CA ARG A 213 8.96 10.22 -21.81
C ARG A 213 7.54 9.67 -21.84
N TYR A 214 7.38 8.52 -21.22
CA TYR A 214 6.12 7.80 -21.13
C TYR A 214 5.61 7.81 -19.68
N PHE A 215 4.32 7.99 -19.52
CA PHE A 215 3.65 7.52 -18.31
C PHE A 215 2.27 6.94 -18.62
N GLN A 216 1.73 6.18 -17.67
CA GLN A 216 0.35 5.70 -17.71
C GLN A 216 -0.17 5.48 -16.29
N VAL A 217 -1.44 5.81 -16.07
CA VAL A 217 -2.19 5.32 -14.89
C VAL A 217 -2.77 3.95 -15.22
N ALA A 218 -1.93 2.92 -15.20
CA ALA A 218 -2.24 1.59 -15.70
C ALA A 218 -2.99 0.72 -14.68
N ARG A 219 -3.89 -0.14 -15.17
CA ARG A 219 -4.46 -1.24 -14.41
C ARG A 219 -3.57 -2.48 -14.58
N CYS A 220 -3.15 -3.04 -13.45
CA CYS A 220 -2.27 -4.20 -13.39
C CYS A 220 -2.99 -5.38 -12.72
N TYR A 221 -2.64 -6.59 -13.11
CA TYR A 221 -3.34 -7.81 -12.70
C TYR A 221 -2.36 -8.87 -12.20
N ARG A 222 -2.62 -9.45 -11.03
CA ARG A 222 -1.81 -10.54 -10.46
C ARG A 222 -2.73 -11.58 -9.83
N ASP A 223 -2.65 -12.83 -10.30
CA ASP A 223 -3.41 -13.95 -9.76
C ASP A 223 -2.70 -14.54 -8.53
N GLU A 224 -2.60 -13.71 -7.49
CA GLU A 224 -2.04 -14.07 -6.19
C GLU A 224 -3.12 -14.02 -5.10
N GLY A 225 -2.85 -14.66 -3.96
CA GLY A 225 -3.68 -14.54 -2.78
C GLY A 225 -3.83 -13.07 -2.33
N SER A 226 -5.06 -12.66 -2.05
CA SER A 226 -5.37 -11.29 -1.59
C SER A 226 -4.91 -11.10 -0.14
N ARG A 227 -4.29 -9.95 0.15
CA ARG A 227 -3.83 -9.50 1.48
C ARG A 227 -4.45 -8.13 1.78
N PRO A 228 -4.40 -7.59 3.01
CA PRO A 228 -4.94 -6.25 3.29
C PRO A 228 -4.35 -5.13 2.41
N ASP A 229 -3.15 -5.34 1.89
CA ASP A 229 -2.38 -4.44 1.02
C ASP A 229 -2.27 -4.94 -0.43
N ARG A 230 -3.00 -6.00 -0.81
CA ARG A 230 -2.97 -6.59 -2.17
C ARG A 230 -4.38 -6.85 -2.73
N GLN A 231 -4.54 -6.58 -4.01
CA GLN A 231 -5.75 -6.86 -4.78
C GLN A 231 -5.36 -7.56 -6.08
N PRO A 232 -6.22 -8.45 -6.62
CA PRO A 232 -5.94 -9.14 -7.88
C PRO A 232 -5.84 -8.17 -9.07
N GLU A 233 -6.52 -7.02 -8.95
CA GLU A 233 -6.40 -5.90 -9.86
C GLU A 233 -6.06 -4.63 -9.06
N PHE A 234 -5.06 -3.88 -9.49
CA PHE A 234 -4.56 -2.71 -8.78
C PHE A 234 -4.01 -1.66 -9.74
N THR A 235 -3.88 -0.41 -9.30
CA THR A 235 -3.47 0.70 -10.16
C THR A 235 -2.03 1.11 -9.90
N GLN A 236 -1.26 1.30 -10.97
CA GLN A 236 0.09 1.86 -10.92
C GLN A 236 0.16 3.20 -11.64
N ILE A 237 1.03 4.09 -11.18
CA ILE A 237 1.58 5.18 -11.99
C ILE A 237 2.86 4.64 -12.59
N ASP A 238 2.79 4.18 -13.83
CA ASP A 238 3.91 3.58 -14.55
C ASP A 238 4.62 4.68 -15.36
N ILE A 239 5.93 4.81 -15.20
CA ILE A 239 6.75 5.88 -15.77
C ILE A 239 7.99 5.25 -16.42
N GLU A 240 8.37 5.73 -17.61
CA GLU A 240 9.61 5.34 -18.28
C GLU A 240 10.20 6.56 -19.02
N MET A 241 11.53 6.68 -19.00
CA MET A 241 12.27 7.75 -19.68
C MET A 241 13.46 7.18 -20.45
N SER A 242 13.75 7.78 -21.60
CA SER A 242 14.99 7.57 -22.36
C SER A 242 16.10 8.50 -21.85
N PHE A 243 17.36 8.10 -22.09
CA PHE A 243 18.57 8.86 -21.78
C PHE A 243 18.67 9.34 -20.33
N VAL A 244 18.21 8.50 -19.39
CA VAL A 244 18.11 8.80 -17.96
C VAL A 244 19.01 7.88 -17.14
N ASP A 245 19.52 8.39 -16.03
CA ASP A 245 20.18 7.61 -14.99
C ASP A 245 19.28 7.43 -13.76
N GLN A 246 19.70 6.56 -12.84
CA GLN A 246 18.94 6.28 -11.62
C GLN A 246 18.67 7.55 -10.78
N PRO A 247 19.66 8.44 -10.52
CA PRO A 247 19.40 9.71 -9.84
C PRO A 247 18.39 10.62 -10.56
N GLY A 248 18.35 10.61 -11.89
CA GLY A 248 17.37 11.33 -12.69
C GLY A 248 15.93 10.89 -12.41
N ILE A 249 15.68 9.58 -12.40
CA ILE A 249 14.37 9.02 -12.05
C ILE A 249 13.99 9.34 -10.60
N GLN A 250 14.93 9.23 -9.65
CA GLN A 250 14.66 9.55 -8.25
C GLN A 250 14.23 11.02 -8.07
N ARG A 251 14.95 11.97 -8.67
CA ARG A 251 14.58 13.40 -8.64
C ARG A 251 13.22 13.68 -9.28
N LEU A 252 12.89 13.01 -10.38
CA LEU A 252 11.57 13.13 -11.02
C LEU A 252 10.46 12.73 -10.05
N VAL A 253 10.61 11.58 -9.40
CA VAL A 253 9.61 11.03 -8.47
C VAL A 253 9.47 11.89 -7.21
N GLU A 254 10.60 12.38 -6.67
CA GLU A 254 10.61 13.34 -5.56
C GLU A 254 9.80 14.60 -5.88
N GLY A 255 10.05 15.21 -7.04
CA GLY A 255 9.28 16.37 -7.48
C GLY A 255 7.81 16.05 -7.78
N LEU A 256 7.53 14.87 -8.35
CA LEU A 256 6.16 14.38 -8.61
C LEU A 256 5.36 14.28 -7.31
N LEU A 257 5.94 13.66 -6.28
CA LEU A 257 5.30 13.49 -4.99
C LEU A 257 5.16 14.83 -4.27
N GLN A 258 6.17 15.70 -4.34
CA GLN A 258 6.10 17.05 -3.75
C GLN A 258 4.99 17.90 -4.39
N HIS A 259 4.87 17.87 -5.72
CA HIS A 259 3.86 18.63 -6.46
C HIS A 259 2.44 18.11 -6.24
N SER A 260 2.28 16.79 -6.13
CA SER A 260 0.97 16.15 -5.98
C SER A 260 0.53 15.93 -4.53
N TRP A 261 1.38 16.29 -3.56
CA TRP A 261 1.13 16.04 -2.14
C TRP A 261 -0.12 16.81 -1.64
N PRO A 262 -1.02 16.18 -0.87
CA PRO A 262 -2.18 16.87 -0.32
C PRO A 262 -1.77 17.96 0.68
N GLU A 263 -2.31 19.16 0.52
CA GLU A 263 -2.05 20.31 1.40
C GLU A 263 -2.50 20.05 2.85
N GLU A 264 -3.51 19.18 3.04
CA GLU A 264 -4.02 18.78 4.35
C GLU A 264 -3.15 17.73 5.09
N ARG A 265 -1.93 17.46 4.61
CA ARG A 265 -0.99 16.49 5.20
C ARG A 265 0.33 17.15 5.58
N ALA A 266 1.08 16.50 6.47
CA ALA A 266 2.42 16.93 6.84
C ALA A 266 3.29 17.05 5.57
N LEU A 267 4.10 18.11 5.53
CA LEU A 267 4.98 18.39 4.41
C LEU A 267 6.02 17.28 4.26
N ILE A 268 6.32 16.92 3.01
CA ILE A 268 7.41 16.01 2.68
C ILE A 268 8.65 16.82 2.32
N MET A 269 9.82 16.36 2.76
CA MET A 269 11.10 17.00 2.47
C MET A 269 11.84 16.22 1.39
N THR A 270 12.29 16.93 0.36
CA THR A 270 13.14 16.40 -0.70
C THR A 270 14.53 17.04 -0.62
N PRO A 271 15.61 16.35 -1.07
CA PRO A 271 15.63 14.98 -1.58
C PRO A 271 15.34 13.96 -0.47
N PHE A 272 14.82 12.78 -0.83
CA PHE A 272 14.59 11.73 0.15
C PHE A 272 15.93 11.08 0.55
N PRO A 273 16.08 10.65 1.81
CA PRO A 273 17.22 9.83 2.21
C PRO A 273 17.36 8.60 1.33
N SER A 274 18.60 8.10 1.17
CA SER A 274 18.90 6.87 0.46
C SER A 274 19.74 5.94 1.31
N MET A 275 19.55 4.64 1.13
CA MET A 275 20.24 3.56 1.82
C MET A 275 20.45 2.40 0.84
N THR A 276 21.57 1.70 0.93
CA THR A 276 21.79 0.49 0.12
C THR A 276 20.94 -0.67 0.64
N TYR A 277 20.65 -1.64 -0.22
CA TYR A 277 19.95 -2.87 0.16
C TYR A 277 20.68 -3.61 1.30
N GLU A 278 22.00 -3.65 1.23
CA GLU A 278 22.84 -4.27 2.27
C GLU A 278 22.71 -3.56 3.62
N GLU A 279 22.77 -2.23 3.65
CA GLU A 279 22.54 -1.45 4.87
C GLU A 279 21.12 -1.64 5.41
N ALA A 280 20.11 -1.66 4.55
CA ALA A 280 18.71 -1.86 4.97
C ALA A 280 18.52 -3.24 5.63
N LEU A 281 19.08 -4.30 5.04
CA LEU A 281 19.06 -5.62 5.67
C LEU A 281 19.88 -5.68 6.95
N ALA A 282 21.09 -5.11 6.95
CA ALA A 282 21.99 -5.17 8.09
C ALA A 282 21.47 -4.40 9.31
N GLU A 283 20.86 -3.22 9.10
CA GLU A 283 20.38 -2.35 10.17
C GLU A 283 18.91 -2.55 10.54
N TYR A 284 18.08 -3.08 9.65
CA TYR A 284 16.63 -3.20 9.85
C TYR A 284 16.05 -4.59 9.58
N GLY A 285 16.81 -5.50 8.95
CA GLY A 285 16.35 -6.84 8.64
C GLY A 285 15.33 -6.92 7.51
N THR A 286 15.15 -5.84 6.75
CA THR A 286 14.21 -5.74 5.64
C THR A 286 14.65 -4.66 4.65
N ASP A 287 14.34 -4.89 3.38
CA ASP A 287 14.47 -3.94 2.25
C ASP A 287 13.43 -2.81 2.26
N LYS A 288 12.47 -2.81 3.18
CA LYS A 288 11.46 -1.76 3.36
C LYS A 288 11.39 -1.30 4.81
N PRO A 289 12.45 -0.67 5.33
CA PRO A 289 12.52 -0.31 6.73
C PRO A 289 11.53 0.81 7.10
N ASP A 290 10.90 0.68 8.27
CA ASP A 290 10.20 1.80 8.90
C ASP A 290 11.21 2.63 9.69
N THR A 291 11.64 3.76 9.12
CA THR A 291 12.68 4.64 9.67
C THR A 291 12.13 5.70 10.63
N ARG A 292 10.84 5.66 10.98
CA ARG A 292 10.24 6.61 11.95
C ARG A 292 10.73 6.42 13.38
N PHE A 293 11.28 5.26 13.70
CA PHE A 293 11.79 4.93 15.03
C PHE A 293 13.15 4.22 14.94
N GLY A 294 13.87 4.17 16.07
CA GLY A 294 15.19 3.54 16.18
C GLY A 294 15.14 2.02 16.20
N MET A 295 15.71 1.42 17.26
CA MET A 295 15.83 -0.04 17.42
C MET A 295 16.55 -0.72 16.25
N LYS A 296 17.64 -0.10 15.76
CA LYS A 296 18.48 -0.71 14.71
C LYS A 296 19.06 -2.04 15.20
N ILE A 297 19.29 -2.93 14.26
CA ILE A 297 20.04 -4.17 14.46
C ILE A 297 21.52 -3.81 14.62
N MET A 298 22.12 -4.29 15.70
CA MET A 298 23.51 -4.01 16.05
C MET A 298 24.30 -5.31 16.02
N ASP A 299 25.46 -5.30 15.36
CA ASP A 299 26.39 -6.43 15.37
C ASP A 299 27.26 -6.40 16.62
N ILE A 300 27.19 -7.48 17.41
CA ILE A 300 27.95 -7.66 18.64
C ILE A 300 28.82 -8.92 18.58
N SER A 301 29.07 -9.44 17.38
CA SER A 301 29.87 -10.64 17.15
C SER A 301 31.27 -10.50 17.73
N ASP A 302 31.90 -9.33 17.56
CA ASP A 302 33.25 -9.07 18.07
C ASP A 302 33.30 -9.04 19.60
N VAL A 303 32.28 -8.47 20.26
CA VAL A 303 32.18 -8.39 21.73
C VAL A 303 32.11 -9.78 22.36
N LEU A 304 31.39 -10.70 21.70
CA LEU A 304 31.15 -12.04 22.23
C LEU A 304 32.08 -13.12 21.66
N ARG A 305 32.97 -12.77 20.71
CA ARG A 305 33.86 -13.74 20.04
C ARG A 305 34.75 -14.52 21.00
N GLY A 306 35.24 -13.86 22.05
CA GLY A 306 36.10 -14.48 23.07
C GLY A 306 35.36 -15.23 24.18
N SER A 307 34.03 -15.26 24.16
CA SER A 307 33.25 -15.89 25.24
C SER A 307 33.15 -17.41 25.09
N ASP A 308 33.20 -18.15 26.19
CA ASP A 308 33.05 -19.62 26.21
C ASP A 308 31.59 -20.10 26.07
N ILE A 309 30.71 -19.25 25.52
CA ILE A 309 29.28 -19.54 25.39
C ILE A 309 29.07 -20.43 24.17
N HIS A 310 28.68 -21.68 24.38
CA HIS A 310 28.50 -22.67 23.30
C HIS A 310 27.55 -22.18 22.18
N PHE A 311 26.46 -21.50 22.53
CA PHE A 311 25.53 -20.88 21.57
C PHE A 311 26.20 -19.85 20.65
N VAL A 312 27.09 -19.02 21.20
CA VAL A 312 27.88 -18.02 20.47
C VAL A 312 28.91 -18.71 19.57
N GLN A 313 29.67 -19.67 20.11
CA GLN A 313 30.70 -20.37 19.35
C GLN A 313 30.12 -21.17 18.19
N ASN A 314 28.97 -21.84 18.39
CA ASN A 314 28.27 -22.53 17.31
C ASN A 314 27.81 -21.56 16.22
N ALA A 315 27.25 -20.41 16.58
CA ALA A 315 26.83 -19.39 15.62
C ALA A 315 28.02 -18.86 14.80
N LEU A 316 29.15 -18.57 15.44
CA LEU A 316 30.36 -18.09 14.77
C LEU A 316 31.06 -19.16 13.91
N SER A 317 30.72 -20.43 14.08
CA SER A 317 31.25 -21.52 13.24
C SER A 317 30.60 -21.64 11.86
N TYR A 318 29.41 -21.05 11.66
CA TYR A 318 28.75 -21.03 10.35
C TYR A 318 29.50 -20.10 9.37
N PRO A 319 29.57 -20.44 8.07
CA PRO A 319 29.99 -19.49 7.04
C PRO A 319 29.09 -18.26 7.09
N HIS A 320 29.68 -17.08 7.28
CA HIS A 320 28.95 -15.82 7.50
C HIS A 320 28.03 -15.82 8.75
N GLY A 321 28.39 -16.59 9.77
CA GLY A 321 27.73 -16.55 11.07
C GLY A 321 27.89 -15.18 11.75
N SER A 322 26.82 -14.70 12.38
CA SER A 322 26.83 -13.42 13.11
C SER A 322 25.99 -13.48 14.38
N ILE A 323 26.33 -12.61 15.33
CA ILE A 323 25.59 -12.40 16.57
C ILE A 323 25.13 -10.95 16.58
N LYS A 324 23.82 -10.77 16.56
CA LYS A 324 23.21 -9.45 16.45
C LYS A 324 22.13 -9.27 17.50
N ALA A 325 21.83 -8.03 17.81
CA ALA A 325 20.84 -7.67 18.80
C ALA A 325 20.06 -6.42 18.40
N ILE A 326 18.85 -6.30 18.95
CA ILE A 326 18.09 -5.05 18.98
C ILE A 326 17.90 -4.63 20.44
N CYS A 327 18.03 -3.32 20.70
CA CYS A 327 17.70 -2.73 22.00
C CYS A 327 16.27 -2.18 21.98
N VAL A 328 15.41 -2.73 22.85
CA VAL A 328 14.02 -2.30 23.04
C VAL A 328 13.99 -1.28 24.20
N PRO A 329 13.78 0.02 23.89
CA PRO A 329 13.90 1.08 24.88
C PRO A 329 12.79 0.99 25.93
N GLN A 330 13.14 1.16 27.20
CA GLN A 330 12.19 1.09 28.32
C GLN A 330 11.38 -0.23 28.37
N GLY A 331 11.90 -1.30 27.77
CA GLY A 331 11.21 -2.59 27.66
C GLY A 331 10.74 -3.14 29.01
N VAL A 332 11.50 -2.91 30.10
CA VAL A 332 11.14 -3.37 31.46
C VAL A 332 9.84 -2.73 31.96
N ARG A 333 9.56 -1.48 31.56
CA ARG A 333 8.38 -0.73 32.02
C ARG A 333 7.11 -1.11 31.28
N TYR A 334 7.24 -1.41 29.99
CA TYR A 334 6.10 -1.54 29.07
C TYR A 334 5.82 -2.98 28.63
N LEU A 335 6.81 -3.88 28.64
CA LEU A 335 6.64 -5.26 28.22
C LEU A 335 6.42 -6.17 29.43
N THR A 336 5.44 -7.06 29.32
CA THR A 336 5.23 -8.13 30.29
C THR A 336 6.09 -9.35 29.93
N ASN A 337 6.29 -10.28 30.88
CA ASN A 337 6.94 -11.56 30.58
C ASN A 337 6.20 -12.33 29.46
N LYS A 338 4.87 -12.21 29.39
CA LYS A 338 4.07 -12.83 28.33
C LYS A 338 4.41 -12.25 26.95
N ASP A 339 4.65 -10.95 26.88
CA ASP A 339 5.03 -10.27 25.64
C ASP A 339 6.42 -10.73 25.18
N LEU A 340 7.37 -10.85 26.12
CA LEU A 340 8.72 -11.39 25.84
C LEU A 340 8.67 -12.83 25.34
N GLU A 341 7.86 -13.70 25.96
CA GLU A 341 7.68 -15.07 25.46
C GLU A 341 7.01 -15.09 24.07
N SER A 342 6.05 -14.21 23.82
CA SER A 342 5.40 -14.09 22.50
C SER A 342 6.40 -13.65 21.42
N LEU A 343 7.34 -12.76 21.74
CA LEU A 343 8.43 -12.34 20.85
C LEU A 343 9.34 -13.54 20.53
N LYS A 344 9.79 -14.30 21.54
CA LYS A 344 10.61 -15.50 21.33
C LYS A 344 9.89 -16.56 20.48
N GLU A 345 8.62 -16.81 20.77
CA GLU A 345 7.79 -17.76 20.02
C GLU A 345 7.60 -17.32 18.56
N SER A 346 7.43 -16.01 18.31
CA SER A 346 7.34 -15.47 16.95
C SER A 346 8.62 -15.73 16.15
N ALA A 347 9.80 -15.52 16.72
CA ALA A 347 11.07 -15.78 16.05
C ALA A 347 11.26 -17.28 15.78
N LYS A 348 10.92 -18.13 16.75
CA LYS A 348 11.03 -19.59 16.62
C LYS A 348 10.06 -20.15 15.58
N SER A 349 8.81 -19.71 15.57
CA SER A 349 7.79 -20.23 14.65
C SER A 349 7.99 -19.78 13.20
N GLN A 350 8.42 -18.53 12.98
CA GLN A 350 8.56 -17.98 11.63
C GLN A 350 9.93 -18.24 11.01
N PHE A 351 10.98 -18.25 11.82
CA PHE A 351 12.37 -18.31 11.35
C PHE A 351 13.15 -19.49 11.92
N ASN A 352 12.58 -20.31 12.81
CA ASN A 352 13.34 -21.32 13.56
C ASN A 352 14.57 -20.73 14.28
N GLN A 353 14.45 -19.48 14.75
CA GLN A 353 15.53 -18.74 15.39
C GLN A 353 15.28 -18.62 16.90
N GLU A 354 16.27 -19.01 17.71
CA GLU A 354 16.24 -18.80 19.16
C GLU A 354 16.67 -17.37 19.52
N ILE A 355 15.99 -16.79 20.51
CA ILE A 355 16.21 -15.42 20.98
C ILE A 355 16.55 -15.44 22.47
N MET A 356 17.67 -14.82 22.81
CA MET A 356 18.10 -14.60 24.19
C MET A 356 17.74 -13.18 24.61
N GLU A 357 17.21 -13.03 25.81
CA GLU A 357 16.90 -11.70 26.37
C GLU A 357 17.97 -11.26 27.37
N ILE A 358 18.31 -9.98 27.35
CA ILE A 358 19.19 -9.33 28.31
C ILE A 358 18.47 -8.11 28.85
N ILE A 359 18.20 -8.11 30.15
CA ILE A 359 17.44 -7.04 30.80
C ILE A 359 18.40 -6.14 31.56
N ARG A 360 18.40 -4.84 31.25
CA ARG A 360 19.09 -3.82 32.05
C ARG A 360 18.13 -3.32 33.12
N ARG A 361 18.37 -3.70 34.37
CA ARG A 361 17.52 -3.33 35.50
C ARG A 361 17.65 -1.83 35.83
N PRO A 362 16.68 -1.26 36.55
CA PRO A 362 16.76 0.13 37.03
C PRO A 362 17.96 0.41 37.95
N ASP A 363 18.53 -0.62 38.58
CA ASP A 363 19.72 -0.50 39.44
C ASP A 363 21.05 -0.53 38.65
N GLY A 364 20.98 -0.59 37.32
CA GLY A 364 22.15 -0.71 36.47
C GLY A 364 22.81 -2.09 36.52
N SER A 365 22.13 -3.15 36.96
CA SER A 365 22.61 -4.53 36.80
C SER A 365 22.03 -5.21 35.56
N LEU A 366 22.76 -6.18 34.99
CA LEU A 366 22.25 -7.01 33.90
C LEU A 366 21.62 -8.30 34.45
N LYS A 367 20.43 -8.63 33.96
CA LYS A 367 19.76 -9.92 34.21
C LYS A 367 19.63 -10.67 32.88
N SER A 368 20.36 -11.77 32.74
CA SER A 368 20.22 -12.72 31.63
C SER A 368 20.71 -14.11 32.05
N LEU A 369 20.42 -15.13 31.26
CA LEU A 369 21.12 -16.41 31.34
C LEU A 369 22.59 -16.27 30.90
N LEU A 370 22.89 -15.31 30.02
CA LEU A 370 24.23 -15.05 29.50
C LEU A 370 25.15 -14.39 30.52
N THR A 371 24.63 -13.62 31.48
CA THR A 371 25.47 -12.91 32.48
C THR A 371 26.23 -13.85 33.41
N LYS A 372 25.84 -15.13 33.49
CA LYS A 372 26.59 -16.17 34.23
C LYS A 372 27.91 -16.56 33.55
N PHE A 373 28.03 -16.29 32.26
CA PHE A 373 29.16 -16.67 31.41
C PHE A 373 29.96 -15.47 30.90
N LEU A 374 29.53 -14.25 31.24
CA LEU A 374 30.19 -13.00 30.85
C LEU A 374 30.83 -12.37 32.09
N GLY A 375 32.12 -12.05 32.02
CA GLY A 375 32.81 -11.28 33.05
C GLY A 375 32.35 -9.82 33.08
N GLU A 376 32.80 -9.06 34.08
CA GLU A 376 32.41 -7.65 34.24
C GLU A 376 32.83 -6.79 33.03
N LYS A 377 34.00 -7.11 32.44
CA LYS A 377 34.51 -6.41 31.27
C LYS A 377 33.62 -6.62 30.05
N GLU A 378 33.28 -7.87 29.72
CA GLU A 378 32.42 -8.21 28.59
C GLU A 378 31.00 -7.62 28.78
N GLN A 379 30.49 -7.62 30.01
CA GLN A 379 29.20 -6.98 30.33
C GLN A 379 29.25 -5.47 30.08
N SER A 380 30.32 -4.77 30.48
CA SER A 380 30.50 -3.34 30.21
C SER A 380 30.63 -3.05 28.71
N GLU A 381 31.41 -3.85 27.98
CA GLU A 381 31.56 -3.73 26.53
C GLU A 381 30.23 -3.96 25.81
N LEU A 382 29.42 -4.92 26.26
CA LEU A 382 28.09 -5.18 25.70
C LEU A 382 27.13 -4.00 25.92
N ILE A 383 27.10 -3.43 27.13
CA ILE A 383 26.27 -2.25 27.44
C ILE A 383 26.66 -1.08 26.54
N GLN A 384 27.97 -0.84 26.38
CA GLN A 384 28.48 0.23 25.54
C GLN A 384 28.18 -0.01 24.07
N ALA A 385 28.42 -1.23 23.56
CA ALA A 385 28.20 -1.59 22.18
C ALA A 385 26.73 -1.46 21.78
N LEU A 386 25.79 -1.81 22.69
CA LEU A 386 24.35 -1.72 22.46
C LEU A 386 23.73 -0.38 22.89
N ASN A 387 24.54 0.52 23.44
CA ASN A 387 24.10 1.79 24.05
C ASN A 387 22.91 1.62 25.02
N MET A 388 22.92 0.54 25.82
CA MET A 388 21.80 0.18 26.69
C MET A 388 21.62 1.21 27.80
N GLN A 389 20.38 1.65 27.99
CA GLN A 389 19.96 2.48 29.12
C GLN A 389 19.31 1.63 30.22
N GLU A 390 19.15 2.21 31.41
CA GLU A 390 18.34 1.61 32.46
C GLU A 390 16.90 1.37 31.97
N ASP A 391 16.31 0.24 32.39
CA ASP A 391 15.00 -0.25 31.96
C ASP A 391 14.90 -0.78 30.51
N ASP A 392 16.01 -0.89 29.77
CA ASP A 392 16.00 -1.47 28.43
C ASP A 392 15.97 -3.01 28.44
N VAL A 393 15.39 -3.58 27.38
CA VAL A 393 15.43 -5.02 27.10
C VAL A 393 16.10 -5.24 25.76
N VAL A 394 17.15 -6.06 25.73
CA VAL A 394 17.82 -6.46 24.50
C VAL A 394 17.35 -7.84 24.09
N LEU A 395 17.05 -7.99 22.79
CA LEU A 395 16.78 -9.27 22.15
C LEU A 395 17.98 -9.63 21.25
N LEU A 396 18.62 -10.75 21.54
CA LEU A 396 19.84 -11.22 20.90
C LEU A 396 19.56 -12.49 20.10
N ALA A 397 20.03 -12.53 18.86
CA ALA A 397 19.98 -13.69 17.98
C ALA A 397 21.38 -14.01 17.45
N ALA A 398 21.64 -15.29 17.21
CA ALA A 398 22.92 -15.77 16.69
C ALA A 398 22.68 -16.89 15.68
N GLY A 399 23.43 -16.89 14.58
CA GLY A 399 23.27 -17.85 13.49
C GLY A 399 23.68 -17.27 12.14
N GLU A 400 23.10 -17.81 11.07
CA GLU A 400 23.31 -17.34 9.70
C GLU A 400 22.83 -15.89 9.54
N HIS A 401 23.63 -15.06 8.88
CA HIS A 401 23.44 -13.61 8.82
C HIS A 401 22.03 -13.18 8.34
N LYS A 402 21.55 -13.75 7.23
CA LYS A 402 20.26 -13.35 6.64
C LYS A 402 19.09 -13.74 7.54
N GLN A 403 19.12 -14.95 8.10
CA GLN A 403 18.12 -15.46 9.03
C GLN A 403 18.06 -14.62 10.32
N VAL A 404 19.22 -14.30 10.91
CA VAL A 404 19.33 -13.46 12.11
C VAL A 404 18.77 -12.07 11.86
N CYS A 405 19.18 -11.41 10.76
CA CYS A 405 18.68 -10.07 10.43
C CYS A 405 17.16 -10.08 10.19
N SER A 406 16.64 -11.05 9.44
CA SER A 406 15.20 -11.17 9.15
C SER A 406 14.37 -11.38 10.42
N ALA A 407 14.85 -12.22 11.34
CA ALA A 407 14.20 -12.47 12.62
C ALA A 407 14.19 -11.20 13.48
N LEU A 408 15.34 -10.55 13.67
CA LEU A 408 15.44 -9.32 14.47
C LEU A 408 14.66 -8.15 13.86
N GLY A 409 14.62 -8.02 12.53
CA GLY A 409 13.81 -7.01 11.84
C GLY A 409 12.31 -7.20 12.08
N THR A 410 11.84 -8.45 12.11
CA THR A 410 10.45 -8.78 12.45
C THR A 410 10.15 -8.47 13.91
N LEU A 411 11.04 -8.87 14.82
CA LEU A 411 10.91 -8.59 16.25
C LEU A 411 10.93 -7.10 16.55
N ARG A 412 11.75 -6.31 15.84
CA ARG A 412 11.79 -4.85 15.94
C ARG A 412 10.41 -4.23 15.72
N LEU A 413 9.70 -4.63 14.66
CA LEU A 413 8.35 -4.16 14.38
C LEU A 413 7.33 -4.67 15.41
N PHE A 414 7.47 -5.92 15.85
CA PHE A 414 6.57 -6.49 16.86
C PHE A 414 6.74 -5.80 18.22
N SER A 415 7.98 -5.56 18.67
CA SER A 415 8.29 -4.78 19.86
C SER A 415 7.72 -3.37 19.77
N ALA A 416 7.85 -2.69 18.63
CA ALA A 416 7.24 -1.37 18.44
C ALA A 416 5.71 -1.39 18.62
N ASN A 417 5.02 -2.39 18.05
CA ASN A 417 3.56 -2.54 18.21
C ASN A 417 3.16 -2.76 19.68
N LEU A 418 3.93 -3.57 20.42
CA LEU A 418 3.66 -3.88 21.83
C LEU A 418 3.88 -2.64 22.72
N LEU A 419 4.97 -1.91 22.49
CA LEU A 419 5.27 -0.67 23.21
C LEU A 419 4.18 0.40 22.97
N GLU A 420 3.73 0.56 21.73
CA GLU A 420 2.64 1.49 21.40
C GLU A 420 1.30 1.07 22.00
N ALA A 421 0.98 -0.23 22.00
CA ALA A 421 -0.21 -0.75 22.66
C ALA A 421 -0.18 -0.52 24.18
N ALA A 422 1.01 -0.49 24.78
CA ALA A 422 1.24 -0.18 26.19
C ALA A 422 1.32 1.34 26.48
N GLY A 423 1.18 2.20 25.46
CA GLY A 423 1.09 3.66 25.59
C GLY A 423 2.38 4.43 25.31
N LEU A 424 3.47 3.78 24.88
CA LEU A 424 4.69 4.47 24.44
C LEU A 424 4.58 4.83 22.96
N ALA A 425 4.35 6.09 22.65
CA ALA A 425 4.30 6.58 21.26
C ALA A 425 5.69 6.54 20.62
N LEU A 426 5.97 5.52 19.80
CA LEU A 426 7.21 5.39 19.04
C LEU A 426 7.11 5.93 17.62
N ARG A 427 6.04 5.60 16.90
CA ARG A 427 5.79 6.08 15.54
C ARG A 427 4.72 7.14 15.54
N ASP A 428 5.06 8.31 14.99
CA ASP A 428 4.05 9.32 14.68
C ASP A 428 3.22 8.85 13.47
N PRO A 429 1.89 8.65 13.61
CA PRO A 429 1.02 8.24 12.51
C PRO A 429 0.80 9.37 11.47
N THR A 430 1.17 10.61 11.80
CA THR A 430 1.06 11.76 10.90
C THR A 430 2.33 12.05 10.11
N ALA A 431 3.46 11.43 10.50
CA ALA A 431 4.75 11.58 9.83
C ALA A 431 4.87 10.67 8.60
N PHE A 432 5.54 11.18 7.56
CA PHE A 432 5.80 10.47 6.31
C PHE A 432 7.31 10.41 6.05
N HIS A 433 7.94 9.28 6.37
CA HIS A 433 9.35 9.05 6.14
C HIS A 433 9.53 8.26 4.84
N PHE A 434 9.91 8.97 3.79
CA PHE A 434 10.35 8.37 2.53
C PHE A 434 11.82 7.94 2.63
N LEU A 435 12.16 6.85 1.95
CA LEU A 435 13.51 6.32 1.82
C LEU A 435 13.67 5.66 0.46
N TRP A 436 14.75 5.97 -0.25
CA TRP A 436 15.20 5.18 -1.39
C TRP A 436 16.07 4.02 -0.91
N VAL A 437 15.69 2.80 -1.27
CA VAL A 437 16.58 1.63 -1.16
C VAL A 437 17.18 1.37 -2.54
N VAL A 438 18.49 1.21 -2.62
CA VAL A 438 19.25 1.09 -3.88
C VAL A 438 20.23 -0.07 -3.83
N ASP A 439 20.95 -0.34 -4.92
CA ASP A 439 22.03 -1.35 -4.97
C ASP A 439 21.57 -2.78 -4.63
N PHE A 440 20.33 -3.11 -5.00
CA PHE A 440 19.82 -4.48 -4.85
C PHE A 440 20.66 -5.49 -5.63
N PRO A 441 20.75 -6.75 -5.17
CA PRO A 441 21.33 -7.82 -5.97
C PRO A 441 20.57 -7.95 -7.30
N LEU A 442 21.27 -8.25 -8.39
CA LEU A 442 20.64 -8.46 -9.69
C LEU A 442 19.92 -9.81 -9.76
N PHE A 443 20.50 -10.82 -9.11
CA PHE A 443 19.98 -12.19 -9.08
C PHE A 443 19.90 -12.72 -7.66
N LEU A 444 18.96 -13.63 -7.43
CA LEU A 444 18.82 -14.39 -6.19
C LEU A 444 18.86 -15.89 -6.50
N PRO A 445 19.35 -16.74 -5.58
CA PRO A 445 19.18 -18.18 -5.71
C PRO A 445 17.71 -18.57 -5.66
N LYS A 446 17.27 -19.48 -6.53
CA LYS A 446 15.90 -20.02 -6.48
C LYS A 446 15.67 -20.79 -5.18
N ALA A 447 14.49 -20.60 -4.58
CA ALA A 447 14.13 -21.28 -3.35
C ALA A 447 14.14 -22.82 -3.47
N GLU A 448 13.71 -23.36 -4.62
CA GLU A 448 13.65 -24.81 -4.87
C GLU A 448 15.01 -25.41 -5.24
N ASN A 449 15.87 -24.64 -5.91
CA ASN A 449 17.20 -25.07 -6.32
C ASN A 449 18.22 -23.93 -6.20
N PRO A 450 18.94 -23.84 -5.06
CA PRO A 450 19.88 -22.74 -4.80
C PRO A 450 21.07 -22.65 -5.78
N THR A 451 21.29 -23.66 -6.63
CA THR A 451 22.33 -23.62 -7.68
C THR A 451 21.87 -22.90 -8.95
N GLU A 452 20.57 -22.62 -9.06
CA GLU A 452 19.99 -21.82 -10.13
C GLU A 452 19.63 -20.43 -9.64
N LEU A 453 19.71 -19.47 -10.55
CA LEU A 453 19.41 -18.08 -10.28
C LEU A 453 18.04 -17.70 -10.85
N GLU A 454 17.39 -16.78 -10.16
CA GLU A 454 16.23 -16.03 -10.63
C GLU A 454 16.53 -14.53 -10.56
N SER A 455 15.78 -13.74 -11.33
CA SER A 455 15.89 -12.28 -11.26
C SER A 455 15.42 -11.79 -9.90
N ALA A 456 16.18 -10.90 -9.25
CA ALA A 456 15.77 -10.34 -7.96
C ALA A 456 14.51 -9.45 -8.08
N HIS A 457 14.33 -8.81 -9.24
CA HIS A 457 13.16 -7.98 -9.54
C HIS A 457 12.50 -8.37 -10.87
N HIS A 458 13.20 -8.17 -11.99
CA HIS A 458 12.74 -8.63 -13.31
C HIS A 458 13.94 -8.80 -14.27
N PRO A 459 13.81 -9.60 -15.35
CA PRO A 459 14.94 -9.98 -16.20
C PRO A 459 15.54 -8.85 -17.05
N PHE A 460 14.89 -7.69 -17.11
CA PHE A 460 15.32 -6.54 -17.91
C PHE A 460 16.19 -5.53 -17.15
N THR A 461 16.51 -5.79 -15.88
CA THR A 461 17.23 -4.82 -15.03
C THR A 461 18.71 -4.75 -15.42
N ALA A 462 19.24 -3.55 -15.58
CA ALA A 462 20.66 -3.33 -15.87
C ALA A 462 21.55 -3.66 -14.65
N PRO A 463 22.72 -4.28 -14.86
CA PRO A 463 23.72 -4.44 -13.80
C PRO A 463 24.27 -3.07 -13.38
N HIS A 464 24.67 -2.97 -12.12
CA HIS A 464 25.38 -1.78 -11.63
C HIS A 464 26.68 -1.60 -12.45
N PRO A 465 27.01 -0.37 -12.92
CA PRO A 465 28.14 -0.17 -13.83
C PRO A 465 29.48 -0.68 -13.30
N SER A 466 29.73 -0.55 -11.99
CA SER A 466 30.96 -1.05 -11.35
C SER A 466 31.06 -2.58 -11.29
N ASP A 467 29.93 -3.29 -11.46
CA ASP A 467 29.84 -4.74 -11.32
C ASP A 467 29.58 -5.41 -12.68
N ALA A 468 29.53 -4.63 -13.77
CA ALA A 468 29.13 -5.11 -15.10
C ALA A 468 30.00 -6.27 -15.61
N SER A 469 31.29 -6.29 -15.28
CA SER A 469 32.19 -7.41 -15.64
C SER A 469 31.86 -8.69 -14.88
N LEU A 470 31.36 -8.58 -13.64
CA LEU A 470 31.00 -9.73 -12.81
C LEU A 470 29.81 -10.49 -13.38
N LEU A 471 28.97 -9.87 -14.21
CA LEU A 471 27.86 -10.53 -14.90
C LEU A 471 28.31 -11.78 -15.67
N TYR A 472 29.48 -11.73 -16.29
CA TYR A 472 30.00 -12.81 -17.13
C TYR A 472 30.88 -13.81 -16.36
N SER A 473 31.40 -13.43 -15.18
CA SER A 473 32.32 -14.27 -14.40
C SER A 473 31.72 -14.86 -13.12
N ASP A 474 30.95 -14.06 -12.37
CA ASP A 474 30.33 -14.43 -11.10
C ASP A 474 29.02 -13.64 -10.90
N PRO A 475 27.93 -14.05 -11.57
CA PRO A 475 26.66 -13.31 -11.55
C PRO A 475 26.04 -13.21 -10.15
N THR A 476 26.46 -14.04 -9.19
CA THR A 476 25.92 -14.03 -7.82
C THR A 476 26.29 -12.79 -7.02
N LYS A 477 27.33 -12.06 -7.45
CA LYS A 477 27.85 -10.86 -6.77
C LYS A 477 27.44 -9.54 -7.44
N VAL A 478 26.67 -9.61 -8.53
CA VAL A 478 26.32 -8.44 -9.32
C VAL A 478 25.22 -7.67 -8.62
N ARG A 479 25.47 -6.41 -8.26
CA ARG A 479 24.40 -5.47 -7.91
C ARG A 479 23.72 -4.97 -9.17
N SER A 480 22.52 -4.45 -8.99
CA SER A 480 21.67 -3.92 -10.05
C SER A 480 21.47 -2.42 -9.90
N GLN A 481 21.01 -1.78 -10.97
CA GLN A 481 20.48 -0.41 -10.94
C GLN A 481 18.98 -0.41 -10.60
N HIS A 482 18.54 -1.31 -9.71
CA HIS A 482 17.20 -1.35 -9.16
C HIS A 482 17.11 -0.47 -7.92
N TYR A 483 15.96 0.16 -7.74
CA TYR A 483 15.67 1.04 -6.63
C TYR A 483 14.19 0.94 -6.25
N ASP A 484 13.95 0.97 -4.95
CA ASP A 484 12.63 0.99 -4.34
C ASP A 484 12.41 2.26 -3.54
N LEU A 485 11.22 2.82 -3.66
CA LEU A 485 10.74 3.90 -2.81
C LEU A 485 9.92 3.31 -1.67
N VAL A 486 10.40 3.50 -0.45
CA VAL A 486 9.76 3.05 0.79
C VAL A 486 9.14 4.25 1.49
N LEU A 487 7.92 4.07 2.02
CA LEU A 487 7.23 5.03 2.87
C LEU A 487 6.77 4.31 4.13
N ASN A 488 7.28 4.72 5.29
CA ASN A 488 6.86 4.21 6.60
C ASN A 488 6.84 2.66 6.66
N GLY A 489 7.91 2.02 6.17
CA GLY A 489 8.04 0.56 6.14
C GLY A 489 7.25 -0.17 5.06
N ASN A 490 6.71 0.56 4.07
CA ASN A 490 5.96 0.00 2.96
C ASN A 490 6.60 0.43 1.63
N GLU A 491 6.91 -0.53 0.77
CA GLU A 491 7.29 -0.27 -0.62
C GLU A 491 6.11 0.38 -1.36
N VAL A 492 6.25 1.64 -1.78
CA VAL A 492 5.23 2.41 -2.51
C VAL A 492 5.54 2.56 -3.99
N GLY A 493 6.74 2.19 -4.41
CA GLY A 493 7.09 2.05 -5.82
C GLY A 493 8.46 1.41 -5.99
N GLY A 494 8.70 0.90 -7.19
CA GLY A 494 9.94 0.20 -7.52
C GLY A 494 10.24 0.35 -9.01
N GLY A 495 11.52 0.37 -9.34
CA GLY A 495 11.98 0.67 -10.69
C GLY A 495 13.42 0.24 -10.93
N SER A 496 13.85 0.30 -12.18
CA SER A 496 15.25 0.08 -12.51
C SER A 496 15.63 0.76 -13.82
N ILE A 497 16.93 0.96 -14.02
CA ILE A 497 17.49 1.15 -15.36
C ILE A 497 17.41 -0.17 -16.11
N ARG A 498 17.09 -0.12 -17.40
CA ARG A 498 16.89 -1.30 -18.23
C ARG A 498 18.13 -1.65 -19.03
N ILE A 499 18.29 -2.94 -19.30
CA ILE A 499 19.21 -3.43 -20.31
C ILE A 499 18.67 -2.97 -21.67
N HIS A 500 19.44 -2.15 -22.38
CA HIS A 500 19.11 -1.69 -23.74
C HIS A 500 19.90 -2.43 -24.82
N ASN A 501 20.88 -3.26 -24.44
CA ASN A 501 21.71 -4.03 -25.37
C ASN A 501 21.16 -5.46 -25.53
N ALA A 502 20.84 -5.85 -26.76
CA ALA A 502 20.25 -7.15 -27.08
C ALA A 502 21.16 -8.35 -26.71
N GLU A 503 22.47 -8.23 -26.92
CA GLU A 503 23.44 -9.28 -26.59
C GLU A 503 23.50 -9.52 -25.07
N GLN A 504 23.57 -8.44 -24.28
CA GLN A 504 23.52 -8.54 -22.82
C GLN A 504 22.19 -9.14 -22.34
N GLN A 505 21.05 -8.74 -22.93
CA GLN A 505 19.74 -9.29 -22.57
C GLN A 505 19.64 -10.79 -22.87
N ARG A 506 20.15 -11.24 -24.03
CA ARG A 506 20.23 -12.66 -24.38
C ARG A 506 21.11 -13.43 -23.41
N PHE A 507 22.27 -12.88 -23.05
CA PHE A 507 23.17 -13.51 -22.09
C PHE A 507 22.48 -13.71 -20.73
N VAL A 508 21.78 -12.70 -20.23
CA VAL A 508 21.03 -12.78 -18.96
C VAL A 508 19.96 -13.88 -19.04
N LEU A 509 19.13 -13.89 -20.08
CA LEU A 509 18.05 -14.88 -20.21
C LEU A 509 18.59 -16.30 -20.37
N GLU A 510 19.48 -16.52 -21.33
CA GLU A 510 19.89 -17.87 -21.74
C GLU A 510 20.99 -18.46 -20.86
N LYS A 511 21.96 -17.66 -20.42
CA LYS A 511 23.15 -18.15 -19.70
C LYS A 511 23.01 -18.05 -18.19
N VAL A 512 22.40 -16.97 -17.69
CA VAL A 512 22.25 -16.75 -16.24
C VAL A 512 20.96 -17.38 -15.73
N LEU A 513 19.82 -17.00 -16.30
CA LEU A 513 18.49 -17.43 -15.83
C LEU A 513 18.06 -18.78 -16.40
N LYS A 514 18.68 -19.23 -17.50
CA LYS A 514 18.32 -20.44 -18.25
C LYS A 514 16.86 -20.43 -18.70
N GLU A 515 16.38 -19.26 -19.10
CA GLU A 515 15.04 -19.04 -19.64
C GLU A 515 15.04 -19.05 -21.18
N ASP A 516 13.89 -19.39 -21.76
CA ASP A 516 13.70 -19.40 -23.21
C ASP A 516 13.54 -17.96 -23.74
N SER A 517 14.54 -17.51 -24.49
CA SER A 517 14.58 -16.17 -25.08
C SER A 517 13.53 -15.97 -26.19
N GLU A 518 13.01 -17.04 -26.80
CA GLU A 518 11.98 -16.97 -27.85
C GLU A 518 10.67 -16.38 -27.33
N VAL A 519 10.38 -16.54 -26.03
CA VAL A 519 9.19 -15.95 -25.42
C VAL A 519 9.29 -14.41 -25.39
N LEU A 520 10.48 -13.85 -25.51
CA LEU A 520 10.75 -12.41 -25.50
C LEU A 520 11.41 -11.93 -26.81
N SER A 521 11.34 -12.73 -27.89
CA SER A 521 11.93 -12.43 -29.19
C SER A 521 11.55 -11.05 -29.72
N HIS A 522 10.27 -10.67 -29.61
CA HIS A 522 9.77 -9.35 -30.03
C HIS A 522 10.42 -8.18 -29.29
N LEU A 523 10.79 -8.37 -28.02
CA LEU A 523 11.48 -7.34 -27.24
C LEU A 523 12.96 -7.32 -27.57
N ILE A 524 13.60 -8.49 -27.65
CA ILE A 524 15.03 -8.62 -27.97
C ILE A 524 15.31 -8.05 -29.37
N GLU A 525 14.47 -8.37 -30.36
CA GLU A 525 14.55 -7.83 -31.71
C GLU A 525 14.42 -6.29 -31.69
N ALA A 526 13.49 -5.74 -30.91
CA ALA A 526 13.36 -4.29 -30.76
C ALA A 526 14.63 -3.64 -30.18
N LEU A 527 15.36 -4.32 -29.29
CA LEU A 527 16.64 -3.83 -28.76
C LEU A 527 17.72 -3.70 -29.84
N GLU A 528 17.66 -4.49 -30.92
CA GLU A 528 18.64 -4.47 -32.01
C GLU A 528 18.45 -3.26 -32.95
N PHE A 529 17.27 -2.67 -32.97
CA PHE A 529 16.94 -1.50 -33.80
C PHE A 529 17.33 -0.16 -33.16
N GLY A 530 18.37 -0.16 -32.31
CA GLY A 530 18.89 1.05 -31.69
C GLY A 530 18.08 1.53 -30.49
N ALA A 531 17.76 0.61 -29.57
CA ALA A 531 17.11 0.99 -28.31
C ALA A 531 17.98 1.96 -27.49
N PRO A 532 17.42 3.10 -27.02
CA PRO A 532 18.18 4.04 -26.20
C PRO A 532 18.43 3.46 -24.80
N PRO A 533 19.46 3.92 -24.07
CA PRO A 533 19.50 3.74 -22.63
C PRO A 533 18.21 4.29 -22.01
N HIS A 534 17.54 3.51 -21.18
CA HIS A 534 16.24 3.90 -20.62
C HIS A 534 16.06 3.30 -19.23
N GLY A 535 15.16 3.91 -18.46
CA GLY A 535 14.85 3.49 -17.11
C GLY A 535 13.51 4.06 -16.65
N GLY A 536 12.97 3.48 -15.60
CA GLY A 536 11.66 3.90 -15.12
C GLY A 536 11.30 3.35 -13.77
N ILE A 537 10.07 3.62 -13.36
CA ILE A 537 9.53 3.28 -12.05
C ILE A 537 8.02 3.09 -12.14
N ALA A 538 7.47 2.21 -11.32
CA ALA A 538 6.04 2.09 -11.11
C ALA A 538 5.71 2.43 -9.65
N LEU A 539 4.80 3.39 -9.44
CA LEU A 539 4.27 3.70 -8.10
C LEU A 539 2.97 2.93 -7.87
N GLY A 540 2.88 2.19 -6.77
CA GLY A 540 1.67 1.52 -6.33
C GLY A 540 0.65 2.53 -5.78
N LEU A 541 -0.21 3.06 -6.66
CA LEU A 541 -1.13 4.15 -6.32
C LEU A 541 -2.07 3.79 -5.17
N ASP A 542 -2.61 2.57 -5.15
CA ASP A 542 -3.53 2.12 -4.10
C ASP A 542 -2.84 2.14 -2.72
N ARG A 543 -1.59 1.68 -2.65
CA ARG A 543 -0.82 1.66 -1.41
C ARG A 543 -0.42 3.05 -0.97
N LEU A 544 0.08 3.88 -1.89
CA LEU A 544 0.44 5.27 -1.61
C LEU A 544 -0.74 6.06 -1.03
N ILE A 545 -1.91 6.01 -1.68
CA ILE A 545 -3.11 6.70 -1.19
C ILE A 545 -3.56 6.13 0.16
N SER A 546 -3.52 4.81 0.34
CA SER A 546 -3.88 4.17 1.61
C SER A 546 -3.02 4.66 2.77
N LEU A 547 -1.71 4.82 2.57
CA LEU A 547 -0.80 5.35 3.59
C LEU A 547 -1.07 6.83 3.88
N ILE A 548 -1.29 7.64 2.84
CA ILE A 548 -1.60 9.08 2.97
C ILE A 548 -2.87 9.34 3.78
N VAL A 549 -3.90 8.50 3.61
CA VAL A 549 -5.16 8.64 4.34
C VAL A 549 -5.22 7.81 5.63
N ASN A 550 -4.11 7.15 6.00
CA ASN A 550 -4.01 6.21 7.12
C ASN A 550 -5.17 5.19 7.11
N ALA A 551 -5.48 4.64 5.93
CA ALA A 551 -6.50 3.62 5.77
C ALA A 551 -5.96 2.27 6.26
N PRO A 552 -6.79 1.47 6.97
CA PRO A 552 -6.39 0.15 7.49
C PRO A 552 -6.18 -0.89 6.38
N SER A 553 -6.67 -0.62 5.17
CA SER A 553 -6.50 -1.46 3.99
C SER A 553 -6.65 -0.63 2.72
N ILE A 554 -5.95 -1.03 1.66
CA ILE A 554 -6.08 -0.43 0.33
C ILE A 554 -7.52 -0.52 -0.22
N ARG A 555 -8.35 -1.42 0.32
CA ARG A 555 -9.77 -1.54 -0.02
C ARG A 555 -10.57 -0.28 0.33
N ASP A 556 -10.11 0.55 1.26
CA ASP A 556 -10.76 1.82 1.61
C ASP A 556 -10.36 2.99 0.70
N VAL A 557 -9.49 2.75 -0.29
CA VAL A 557 -9.13 3.74 -1.33
C VAL A 557 -9.47 3.26 -2.74
N ILE A 558 -10.13 2.11 -2.86
CA ILE A 558 -10.66 1.52 -4.09
C ILE A 558 -12.19 1.59 -4.02
N ALA A 559 -12.84 2.01 -5.11
CA ALA A 559 -14.29 2.19 -5.11
C ALA A 559 -15.04 0.86 -4.86
N PHE A 560 -14.68 -0.18 -5.61
CA PHE A 560 -15.29 -1.52 -5.55
C PHE A 560 -14.19 -2.59 -5.43
N PRO A 561 -13.65 -2.80 -4.21
CA PRO A 561 -12.57 -3.76 -3.99
C PRO A 561 -13.08 -5.21 -3.97
N LYS A 562 -12.16 -6.16 -4.17
CA LYS A 562 -12.36 -7.59 -3.95
C LYS A 562 -12.03 -7.99 -2.52
N SER A 563 -12.73 -9.00 -2.01
CA SER A 563 -12.55 -9.53 -0.66
C SER A 563 -11.20 -10.24 -0.50
N PHE A 564 -10.90 -10.73 0.70
CA PHE A 564 -9.71 -11.54 0.97
C PHE A 564 -9.61 -12.81 0.09
N ARG A 565 -10.74 -13.34 -0.41
CA ARG A 565 -10.75 -14.47 -1.35
C ARG A 565 -10.82 -14.05 -2.82
N GLY A 566 -10.53 -12.79 -3.14
CA GLY A 566 -10.60 -12.27 -4.50
C GLY A 566 -12.02 -12.09 -5.05
N ARG A 567 -13.07 -12.32 -4.24
CA ARG A 567 -14.47 -12.23 -4.68
C ARG A 567 -15.05 -10.83 -4.54
N ASP A 568 -15.87 -10.43 -5.50
CA ASP A 568 -16.76 -9.28 -5.35
C ASP A 568 -18.03 -9.74 -4.60
N LEU A 569 -18.20 -9.24 -3.37
CA LEU A 569 -19.35 -9.58 -2.53
C LEU A 569 -20.63 -8.81 -2.92
N MET A 570 -20.50 -7.73 -3.69
CA MET A 570 -21.64 -6.95 -4.17
C MET A 570 -22.27 -7.62 -5.40
N GLY A 571 -21.45 -7.93 -6.40
CA GLY A 571 -21.88 -8.58 -7.64
C GLY A 571 -21.88 -10.12 -7.58
N ASN A 572 -21.42 -10.71 -6.48
CA ASN A 572 -21.21 -12.16 -6.33
C ASN A 572 -20.27 -12.76 -7.40
N ALA A 573 -19.21 -12.03 -7.78
CA ALA A 573 -18.23 -12.49 -8.77
C ALA A 573 -17.02 -13.18 -8.10
N PRO A 574 -16.35 -14.15 -8.75
CA PRO A 574 -16.71 -14.76 -10.04
C PRO A 574 -17.97 -15.63 -9.94
N ASP A 575 -18.58 -15.91 -11.09
CA ASP A 575 -19.81 -16.70 -11.25
C ASP A 575 -19.62 -17.80 -12.32
N TYR A 576 -20.60 -18.68 -12.44
CA TYR A 576 -20.64 -19.74 -13.44
C TYR A 576 -21.00 -19.20 -14.83
N VAL A 577 -20.47 -19.87 -15.85
CA VAL A 577 -20.81 -19.65 -17.27
C VAL A 577 -21.41 -20.92 -17.86
N THR A 578 -22.32 -20.77 -18.82
CA THR A 578 -23.00 -21.93 -19.40
C THR A 578 -22.12 -22.67 -20.41
N PRO A 579 -22.37 -23.96 -20.70
CA PRO A 579 -21.64 -24.69 -21.73
C PRO A 579 -21.70 -24.01 -23.12
N GLU A 580 -22.84 -23.40 -23.46
CA GLU A 580 -23.01 -22.67 -24.73
C GLU A 580 -22.12 -21.41 -24.80
N GLU A 581 -21.87 -20.75 -23.67
CA GLU A 581 -20.94 -19.61 -23.62
C GLU A 581 -19.48 -20.03 -23.74
N LEU A 582 -19.14 -21.27 -23.34
CA LEU A 582 -17.80 -21.84 -23.41
C LEU A 582 -17.45 -22.39 -24.80
N GLU A 583 -18.44 -22.82 -25.58
CA GLU A 583 -18.27 -23.46 -26.89
C GLU A 583 -17.42 -22.63 -27.88
N PRO A 584 -17.66 -21.30 -28.07
CA PRO A 584 -16.87 -20.49 -29.00
C PRO A 584 -15.39 -20.32 -28.62
N TYR A 585 -15.03 -20.67 -27.38
CA TYR A 585 -13.68 -20.56 -26.85
C TYR A 585 -12.96 -21.91 -26.77
N HIS A 586 -13.63 -23.01 -27.18
CA HIS A 586 -13.05 -24.36 -27.21
C HIS A 586 -12.53 -24.83 -25.84
N ILE A 587 -13.23 -24.47 -24.75
CA ILE A 587 -12.86 -24.81 -23.37
C ILE A 587 -13.94 -25.68 -22.72
N GLN A 588 -13.51 -26.56 -21.80
CA GLN A 588 -14.39 -27.38 -20.98
C GLN A 588 -13.96 -27.29 -19.52
N VAL A 589 -14.92 -27.16 -18.60
CA VAL A 589 -14.62 -27.11 -17.16
C VAL A 589 -14.42 -28.52 -16.64
N SER A 590 -13.23 -28.77 -16.08
CA SER A 590 -12.95 -29.98 -15.31
C SER A 590 -13.29 -29.75 -13.84
N TRP A 591 -14.32 -30.42 -13.33
CA TRP A 591 -14.76 -30.30 -11.94
C TRP A 591 -13.94 -31.23 -11.02
N PRO A 592 -13.46 -30.73 -9.86
CA PRO A 592 -12.87 -31.56 -8.82
C PRO A 592 -13.83 -32.68 -8.40
N LEU A 593 -13.29 -33.84 -8.02
CA LEU A 593 -14.10 -35.04 -7.71
C LEU A 593 -15.13 -34.82 -6.58
N GLU A 594 -14.84 -33.95 -5.61
CA GLU A 594 -15.73 -33.65 -4.46
C GLU A 594 -16.94 -32.76 -4.83
N GLU A 595 -16.85 -31.93 -5.88
CA GLU A 595 -17.97 -31.06 -6.30
C GLU A 595 -18.93 -31.72 -7.31
N LYS A 596 -18.55 -32.90 -7.84
CA LYS A 596 -19.42 -33.67 -8.75
C LYS A 596 -20.66 -34.24 -8.06
N GLU A 597 -20.60 -34.49 -6.75
CA GLU A 597 -21.76 -35.01 -5.99
C GLU A 597 -22.72 -33.90 -5.58
N ALA A 598 -22.23 -32.70 -5.27
CA ALA A 598 -23.06 -31.55 -4.91
C ALA A 598 -23.89 -30.98 -6.09
N LYS A 599 -23.46 -31.24 -7.34
CA LYS A 599 -24.17 -30.79 -8.56
C LYS A 599 -25.11 -31.84 -9.16
N LYS A 600 -25.19 -33.05 -8.59
CA LYS A 600 -26.15 -34.09 -9.00
C LYS A 600 -27.47 -34.05 -8.23
N ASN A 601 -27.62 -33.15 -7.24
CA ASN A 601 -28.83 -32.96 -6.44
C ASN A 601 -29.46 -31.60 -6.68
#